data_AF-A0A9N8ML35-F1
#
_entry.id   AF-A0A9N8ML35-F1
#
_cell.length_a   1.000
_cell.length_b   1.000
_cell.length_c   1.000
_cell.angle_alpha   90.00
_cell.angle_beta   90.00
_cell.angle_gamma   90.00
#
_symmetry.space_group_name_H-M   'P 1'
#
loop_
_entity.id
_entity.type
_entity.pdbx_description
1 polymer ?
#
loop_
_entity_poly.entity_id
_entity_poly.type
_entity_poly.pdbx_seq_one_letter_code
_entity_poly.pdbx_strand_id
1 'polypeptide(L)'
;MTRSPWIKLLGRAALLCFAFGSNVHAEAVNPENQTMQFSYTTNGGADGSINKYGNNEVSVSGDVLRVQIGDSDGNRNISGVGIYELKLNGENLESARQMAELLCSPKDPKSDVTLPDLYIAKCGEEMRSSYMTDFSRPVAIKIGDLVDKLTNSGILDGRKIVKLDVSLVSIDREKDGFLVSVRFTNGGDYQIRFKTPDKWDARMGKDSLGISDTKSGFSAKFGLGLAGQTLVDPAQFPGGEVNLAPHSAVVLKMKTNKIDKFSAGSYDLYAGAFMSMGVTGIQSSLLYVDFHSDYKNPTRVTFDRDYPSTPEEREQWEATHRQDMSSRPVTPGETFAEDGLYRAVRLADNGAYRSLQLVPFKVGDVATKDNVKMLMASASGTELNGPVQWVWEGSAPTPVKQWSFHITEGTEHVCQAGTVCPRSGRWLARVHSGSFSTAGSYRYDLAGIVTLRHGQSMPVRNDGADWEWLGI
;
A
#
# COMPACT_ATOMS: atom_id res chain seq x y z
N MET A 1 26.54 -68.44 54.78
CA MET A 1 26.19 -67.19 55.46
C MET A 1 24.85 -66.69 54.93
N THR A 2 23.90 -66.59 55.87
CA THR A 2 22.75 -65.66 55.94
C THR A 2 21.83 -65.45 54.73
N ARG A 3 20.64 -66.06 54.87
CA ARG A 3 19.33 -65.59 54.38
C ARG A 3 19.02 -64.18 54.90
N SER A 4 18.29 -63.35 54.14
CA SER A 4 17.01 -62.79 54.63
C SER A 4 16.31 -61.87 53.63
N PRO A 5 14.97 -61.72 53.75
CA PRO A 5 14.04 -61.40 52.68
C PRO A 5 13.26 -60.10 52.91
N TRP A 6 13.28 -59.21 51.92
CA TRP A 6 12.26 -58.16 51.75
C TRP A 6 11.80 -58.25 50.28
N ILE A 7 11.12 -59.34 49.93
CA ILE A 7 9.65 -59.38 49.88
C ILE A 7 9.18 -58.41 48.78
N LYS A 8 8.96 -58.88 47.54
CA LYS A 8 7.77 -59.66 47.13
C LYS A 8 6.41 -59.06 47.59
N LEU A 9 6.34 -57.77 47.95
CA LEU A 9 5.10 -57.09 48.37
C LEU A 9 4.66 -55.89 47.52
N LEU A 10 5.20 -55.70 46.32
CA LEU A 10 4.73 -54.65 45.40
C LEU A 10 4.18 -55.20 44.06
N GLY A 11 4.08 -56.53 43.93
CA GLY A 11 3.60 -57.18 42.70
C GLY A 11 2.10 -57.50 42.65
N ARG A 12 1.30 -57.17 43.68
CA ARG A 12 -0.13 -57.57 43.74
C ARG A 12 -1.05 -56.61 44.53
N ALA A 13 -0.76 -55.31 44.58
CA ALA A 13 -1.64 -54.33 45.21
C ALA A 13 -1.79 -53.06 44.35
N ALA A 14 -2.34 -53.21 43.14
CA ALA A 14 -2.98 -52.12 42.39
C ALA A 14 -4.06 -52.66 41.42
N LEU A 15 -4.63 -53.82 41.77
CA LEU A 15 -5.83 -54.36 41.14
C LEU A 15 -6.88 -54.46 42.26
N LEU A 16 -7.92 -53.64 42.13
CA LEU A 16 -9.16 -53.63 42.92
C LEU A 16 -9.08 -53.02 44.33
N CYS A 17 -8.88 -51.70 44.36
CA CYS A 17 -9.69 -50.83 45.23
C CYS A 17 -10.29 -49.71 44.39
N PHE A 18 -11.59 -49.82 44.19
CA PHE A 18 -12.59 -48.74 44.19
C PHE A 18 -12.24 -47.47 43.37
N ALA A 19 -12.81 -47.27 42.18
CA ALA A 19 -14.24 -46.96 42.03
C ALA A 19 -14.68 -45.90 43.06
N PHE A 20 -14.36 -44.63 42.79
CA PHE A 20 -15.22 -43.45 42.98
C PHE A 20 -14.39 -42.19 42.72
N GLY A 21 -14.87 -41.35 41.79
CA GLY A 21 -14.63 -39.91 41.87
C GLY A 21 -13.42 -39.36 41.12
N SER A 22 -13.50 -39.36 39.79
CA SER A 22 -13.09 -38.21 38.98
C SER A 22 -13.81 -38.34 37.64
N ASN A 23 -15.05 -37.85 37.62
CA ASN A 23 -15.71 -37.43 36.40
C ASN A 23 -14.84 -36.36 35.74
N VAL A 24 -13.82 -36.78 34.99
CA VAL A 24 -13.35 -35.96 33.88
C VAL A 24 -14.46 -36.09 32.86
N HIS A 25 -15.19 -34.99 32.64
CA HIS A 25 -16.22 -34.88 31.64
C HIS A 25 -15.65 -35.39 30.31
N ALA A 26 -15.90 -36.67 30.00
CA ALA A 26 -16.16 -37.08 28.64
C ALA A 26 -17.42 -36.31 28.27
N GLU A 27 -17.22 -35.10 27.76
CA GLU A 27 -18.25 -34.34 27.08
C GLU A 27 -18.84 -35.30 26.06
N ALA A 28 -20.05 -35.77 26.33
CA ALA A 28 -20.75 -36.67 25.45
C ALA A 28 -20.87 -35.93 24.12
N VAL A 29 -20.05 -36.32 23.14
CA VAL A 29 -20.10 -35.75 21.81
C VAL A 29 -21.48 -36.09 21.28
N ASN A 30 -22.38 -35.09 21.26
CA ASN A 30 -23.73 -35.25 20.74
C ASN A 30 -23.60 -35.77 19.29
N PRO A 31 -24.23 -36.90 18.91
CA PRO A 31 -24.19 -37.40 17.54
C PRO A 31 -24.60 -36.36 16.50
N GLU A 32 -25.44 -35.37 16.86
CA GLU A 32 -25.76 -34.22 16.00
C GLU A 32 -24.52 -33.39 15.65
N ASN A 33 -23.60 -33.20 16.60
CA ASN A 33 -22.34 -32.48 16.35
C ASN A 33 -21.44 -33.21 15.35
N GLN A 34 -21.47 -34.55 15.28
CA GLN A 34 -20.68 -35.31 14.30
C GLN A 34 -21.18 -35.14 12.87
N THR A 35 -22.39 -34.62 12.68
CA THR A 35 -23.00 -34.42 11.35
C THR A 35 -22.89 -33.00 10.83
N MET A 36 -22.55 -32.03 11.69
CA MET A 36 -22.49 -30.62 11.31
C MET A 36 -21.31 -30.36 10.38
N GLN A 37 -21.61 -29.97 9.15
CA GLN A 37 -20.61 -29.63 8.15
C GLN A 37 -21.12 -28.49 7.26
N PHE A 38 -20.40 -27.36 7.27
CA PHE A 38 -20.68 -26.26 6.36
C PHE A 38 -19.43 -25.40 6.09
N SER A 39 -19.50 -24.60 5.04
CA SER A 39 -18.58 -23.49 4.77
C SER A 39 -19.35 -22.29 4.22
N TYR A 40 -18.93 -21.10 4.60
CA TYR A 40 -19.42 -19.82 4.09
C TYR A 40 -18.22 -19.00 3.62
N THR A 41 -18.27 -18.51 2.38
CA THR A 41 -17.13 -17.87 1.71
C THR A 41 -17.55 -16.58 1.01
N THR A 42 -16.97 -15.45 1.40
CA THR A 42 -17.28 -14.14 0.78
C THR A 42 -16.42 -13.86 -0.46
N ASN A 43 -15.20 -14.37 -0.49
CA ASN A 43 -14.20 -14.00 -1.51
C ASN A 43 -13.92 -15.10 -2.56
N GLY A 44 -14.71 -16.17 -2.61
CA GLY A 44 -14.32 -17.43 -3.25
C GLY A 44 -15.30 -18.01 -4.27
N GLY A 45 -15.81 -17.18 -5.19
CA GLY A 45 -16.48 -17.62 -6.42
C GLY A 45 -15.54 -18.42 -7.33
N ALA A 46 -15.44 -19.74 -7.12
CA ALA A 46 -14.64 -20.66 -7.94
C ALA A 46 -15.30 -21.00 -9.30
N ASP A 47 -15.89 -19.99 -9.94
CA ASP A 47 -16.60 -20.05 -11.22
C ASP A 47 -16.11 -18.97 -12.20
N GLY A 48 -14.82 -18.63 -12.11
CA GLY A 48 -14.08 -17.98 -13.20
C GLY A 48 -14.32 -16.49 -13.39
N SER A 49 -15.21 -15.89 -12.61
CA SER A 49 -15.35 -14.45 -12.49
C SER A 49 -15.67 -14.08 -11.05
N ILE A 50 -14.91 -13.13 -10.49
CA ILE A 50 -15.05 -12.53 -9.14
C ILE A 50 -14.28 -13.26 -8.02
N ASN A 51 -12.94 -13.32 -8.13
CA ASN A 51 -12.01 -12.65 -7.21
C ASN A 51 -10.54 -13.05 -7.43
N LYS A 52 -9.64 -12.06 -7.35
CA LYS A 52 -8.18 -12.24 -7.43
C LYS A 52 -7.58 -12.66 -6.07
N TYR A 53 -8.37 -12.63 -5.00
CA TYR A 53 -7.95 -12.67 -3.59
C TYR A 53 -8.08 -14.06 -2.97
N GLY A 54 -7.43 -14.27 -1.83
CA GLY A 54 -7.62 -15.44 -0.98
C GLY A 54 -8.97 -15.39 -0.28
N ASN A 55 -9.52 -16.56 0.02
CA ASN A 55 -10.85 -16.66 0.63
C ASN A 55 -10.84 -16.05 2.05
N ASN A 56 -11.89 -15.30 2.34
CA ASN A 56 -12.41 -15.18 3.69
C ASN A 56 -13.49 -16.26 3.85
N GLU A 57 -13.26 -17.20 4.76
CA GLU A 57 -14.09 -18.40 4.91
C GLU A 57 -14.29 -18.75 6.38
N VAL A 58 -15.53 -19.09 6.72
CA VAL A 58 -15.89 -19.76 7.98
C VAL A 58 -16.36 -21.16 7.61
N SER A 59 -15.66 -22.19 8.08
CA SER A 59 -16.07 -23.57 7.88
C SER A 59 -16.09 -24.36 9.17
N VAL A 60 -17.03 -25.29 9.25
CA VAL A 60 -17.21 -26.17 10.40
C VAL A 60 -17.24 -27.61 9.90
N SER A 61 -16.53 -28.48 10.58
CA SER A 61 -16.59 -29.93 10.38
C SER A 61 -16.60 -30.60 11.75
N GLY A 62 -17.71 -31.21 12.11
CA GLY A 62 -17.91 -31.76 13.44
C GLY A 62 -17.99 -30.64 14.49
N ASP A 63 -17.12 -30.73 15.49
CA ASP A 63 -16.92 -29.72 16.53
C ASP A 63 -15.72 -28.79 16.26
N VAL A 64 -15.19 -28.78 15.04
CA VAL A 64 -14.04 -27.94 14.67
C VAL A 64 -14.49 -26.81 13.78
N LEU A 65 -14.26 -25.58 14.23
CA LEU A 65 -14.36 -24.35 13.45
C LEU A 65 -13.01 -24.01 12.84
N ARG A 66 -13.01 -23.75 11.54
CA ARG A 66 -11.88 -23.19 10.81
C ARG A 66 -12.27 -21.83 10.24
N VAL A 67 -11.44 -20.83 10.52
CA VAL A 67 -11.61 -19.47 9.98
C VAL A 67 -10.41 -19.18 9.11
N GLN A 68 -10.64 -18.77 7.88
CA GLN A 68 -9.61 -18.27 6.99
C GLN A 68 -9.85 -16.79 6.69
N ILE A 69 -8.78 -16.00 6.77
CA ILE A 69 -8.75 -14.58 6.40
C ILE A 69 -7.68 -14.40 5.32
N GLY A 70 -8.12 -14.22 4.08
CA GLY A 70 -7.27 -13.87 2.94
C GLY A 70 -7.29 -12.39 2.59
N ASP A 71 -8.30 -11.66 3.08
CA ASP A 71 -8.44 -10.21 2.92
C ASP A 71 -8.88 -9.60 4.26
N SER A 72 -8.02 -8.75 4.83
CA SER A 72 -8.31 -8.00 6.05
C SER A 72 -8.52 -6.50 5.81
N ASP A 73 -8.37 -5.99 4.58
CA ASP A 73 -8.37 -4.53 4.31
C ASP A 73 -9.68 -3.86 4.76
N GLY A 74 -10.81 -4.53 4.50
CA GLY A 74 -12.14 -4.08 4.93
C GLY A 74 -12.42 -4.22 6.43
N ASN A 75 -11.62 -4.99 7.19
CA ASN A 75 -11.90 -5.30 8.59
C ASN A 75 -10.83 -4.74 9.54
N ARG A 76 -11.11 -3.53 10.05
CA ARG A 76 -10.22 -2.78 10.95
C ARG A 76 -9.86 -3.50 12.25
N ASN A 77 -10.57 -4.56 12.62
CA ASN A 77 -10.33 -5.32 13.84
C ASN A 77 -9.44 -6.55 13.64
N ILE A 78 -9.15 -6.93 12.40
CA ILE A 78 -8.36 -8.10 12.04
C ILE A 78 -7.07 -7.61 11.38
N SER A 79 -5.92 -7.88 11.99
CA SER A 79 -4.62 -7.59 11.38
C SER A 79 -4.07 -8.83 10.69
N GLY A 80 -3.43 -8.62 9.54
CA GLY A 80 -2.80 -9.69 8.80
C GLY A 80 -3.78 -10.70 8.20
N VAL A 81 -3.21 -11.79 7.70
CA VAL A 81 -3.95 -12.92 7.12
C VAL A 81 -3.65 -14.20 7.86
N GLY A 82 -4.50 -15.21 7.70
CA GLY A 82 -4.27 -16.49 8.35
C GLY A 82 -5.37 -17.52 8.23
N ILE A 83 -5.08 -18.68 8.82
CA ILE A 83 -6.01 -19.77 9.07
C ILE A 83 -5.97 -20.06 10.57
N TYR A 84 -7.14 -20.10 11.18
CA TYR A 84 -7.34 -20.33 12.60
C TYR A 84 -8.23 -21.55 12.79
N GLU A 85 -7.95 -22.33 13.84
CA GLU A 85 -8.75 -23.50 14.19
C GLU A 85 -9.18 -23.41 15.65
N LEU A 86 -10.48 -23.56 15.89
CA LEU A 86 -11.08 -23.51 17.22
C LEU A 86 -11.94 -24.74 17.43
N LYS A 87 -11.76 -25.41 18.57
CA LYS A 87 -12.74 -26.41 19.02
C LYS A 87 -13.98 -25.71 19.54
N LEU A 88 -15.11 -25.95 18.89
CA LEU A 88 -16.40 -25.38 19.23
C LEU A 88 -16.89 -25.93 20.57
N ASN A 89 -17.32 -25.02 21.44
CA ASN A 89 -17.98 -25.31 22.70
C ASN A 89 -18.94 -24.16 23.04
N GLY A 90 -19.80 -24.39 24.04
CA GLY A 90 -20.70 -23.37 24.59
C GLY A 90 -21.44 -22.58 23.50
N GLU A 91 -21.38 -21.25 23.60
CA GLU A 91 -22.08 -20.33 22.71
C GLU A 91 -21.63 -20.41 21.24
N ASN A 92 -20.35 -20.70 20.99
CA ASN A 92 -19.83 -20.84 19.64
C ASN A 92 -20.40 -22.08 18.95
N LEU A 93 -20.55 -23.18 19.68
CA LEU A 93 -21.16 -24.40 19.17
C LEU A 93 -22.64 -24.18 18.83
N GLU A 94 -23.41 -23.51 19.70
CA GLU A 94 -24.80 -23.18 19.40
C GLU A 94 -24.93 -22.26 18.19
N SER A 95 -24.01 -21.31 18.05
CA SER A 95 -23.98 -20.39 16.90
C SER A 95 -23.69 -21.14 15.60
N ALA A 96 -22.77 -22.12 15.62
CA ALA A 96 -22.50 -22.99 14.48
C ALA A 96 -23.72 -23.87 14.12
N ARG A 97 -24.46 -24.39 15.11
CA ARG A 97 -25.69 -25.15 14.86
C ARG A 97 -26.77 -24.30 14.21
N GLN A 98 -27.01 -23.09 14.73
CA GLN A 98 -27.95 -22.14 14.13
C GLN A 98 -27.57 -21.78 12.70
N MET A 99 -26.27 -21.61 12.43
CA MET A 99 -25.76 -21.37 11.08
C MET A 99 -26.09 -22.55 10.15
N ALA A 100 -25.81 -23.79 10.58
CA ALA A 100 -26.11 -24.98 9.80
C ALA A 100 -27.62 -25.11 9.50
N GLU A 101 -28.49 -24.84 10.48
CA GLU A 101 -29.94 -24.84 10.30
C GLU A 101 -30.40 -23.78 9.28
N LEU A 102 -29.87 -22.56 9.36
CA LEU A 102 -30.21 -21.47 8.44
C LEU A 102 -29.72 -21.76 7.01
N LEU A 103 -28.51 -22.29 6.84
CA LEU A 103 -27.99 -22.69 5.52
C LEU A 103 -28.80 -23.84 4.88
N CYS A 104 -29.47 -24.66 5.69
CA CYS A 104 -30.35 -25.73 5.22
C CYS A 104 -31.82 -25.32 5.07
N SER A 105 -32.15 -24.05 5.38
CA SER A 105 -33.51 -23.53 5.25
C SER A 105 -33.97 -23.45 3.79
N PRO A 106 -35.30 -23.40 3.53
CA PRO A 106 -35.82 -23.30 2.17
C PRO A 106 -35.34 -22.02 1.47
N LYS A 107 -35.05 -22.14 0.18
CA LYS A 107 -34.72 -21.01 -0.69
C LYS A 107 -35.93 -20.07 -0.84
N ASP A 108 -35.67 -18.77 -0.96
CA ASP A 108 -36.67 -17.77 -1.30
C ASP A 108 -36.57 -17.39 -2.79
N PRO A 109 -37.51 -17.84 -3.63
CA PRO A 109 -37.49 -17.52 -5.07
C PRO A 109 -37.73 -16.03 -5.36
N LYS A 110 -38.11 -15.22 -4.36
CA LYS A 110 -38.30 -13.77 -4.45
C LYS A 110 -37.22 -12.99 -3.70
N SER A 111 -36.11 -13.64 -3.36
CA SER A 111 -34.99 -13.02 -2.68
C SER A 111 -34.52 -11.74 -3.41
N ASP A 112 -34.33 -10.69 -2.64
CA ASP A 112 -33.76 -9.41 -3.06
C ASP A 112 -32.30 -9.24 -2.58
N VAL A 113 -31.68 -10.31 -2.10
CA VAL A 113 -30.29 -10.33 -1.65
C VAL A 113 -29.36 -10.32 -2.85
N THR A 114 -28.41 -9.39 -2.85
CA THR A 114 -27.43 -9.20 -3.94
C THR A 114 -26.02 -9.65 -3.55
N LEU A 115 -25.86 -10.25 -2.37
CA LEU A 115 -24.56 -10.72 -1.88
C LEU A 115 -24.15 -11.98 -2.66
N PRO A 116 -23.03 -11.96 -3.41
CA PRO A 116 -22.58 -13.11 -4.20
C PRO A 116 -21.81 -14.13 -3.35
N ASP A 117 -22.03 -14.17 -2.04
CA ASP A 117 -21.32 -15.04 -1.12
C ASP A 117 -21.76 -16.49 -1.34
N LEU A 118 -20.82 -17.43 -1.26
CA LEU A 118 -21.05 -18.84 -1.47
C LEU A 118 -21.22 -19.57 -0.14
N TYR A 119 -22.07 -20.58 -0.12
CA TYR A 119 -22.13 -21.53 0.97
C TYR A 119 -22.14 -22.97 0.46
N ILE A 120 -21.64 -23.86 1.30
CA ILE A 120 -21.76 -25.30 1.18
C ILE A 120 -22.24 -25.81 2.54
N ALA A 121 -23.29 -26.63 2.60
CA ALA A 121 -23.81 -27.18 3.84
C ALA A 121 -24.33 -28.60 3.66
N LYS A 122 -24.13 -29.44 4.68
CA LYS A 122 -24.69 -30.78 4.74
C LYS A 122 -26.08 -30.73 5.37
N CYS A 123 -27.12 -30.97 4.57
CA CYS A 123 -28.53 -30.93 4.97
C CYS A 123 -29.09 -32.35 4.98
N GLY A 124 -28.93 -33.04 6.11
CA GLY A 124 -29.20 -34.47 6.20
C GLY A 124 -28.15 -35.28 5.44
N GLU A 125 -28.58 -36.05 4.43
CA GLU A 125 -27.65 -36.82 3.56
C GLU A 125 -27.22 -36.04 2.31
N GLU A 126 -27.83 -34.89 2.03
CA GLU A 126 -27.54 -34.07 0.85
C GLU A 126 -26.49 -32.99 1.14
N MET A 127 -25.52 -32.84 0.25
CA MET A 127 -24.65 -31.66 0.22
C MET A 127 -25.29 -30.59 -0.66
N ARG A 128 -25.64 -29.45 -0.07
CA ARG A 128 -26.12 -28.27 -0.79
C ARG A 128 -24.98 -27.29 -0.99
N SER A 129 -24.87 -26.75 -2.21
CA SER A 129 -23.95 -25.67 -2.54
C SER A 129 -24.71 -24.64 -3.36
N SER A 130 -24.67 -23.38 -2.95
CA SER A 130 -25.33 -22.28 -3.65
C SER A 130 -24.83 -20.91 -3.15
N TYR A 131 -25.52 -19.85 -3.56
CA TYR A 131 -25.22 -18.47 -3.19
C TYR A 131 -26.18 -17.95 -2.14
N MET A 132 -25.73 -16.93 -1.41
CA MET A 132 -26.53 -16.20 -0.43
C MET A 132 -27.73 -15.46 -1.03
N THR A 133 -27.71 -15.23 -2.34
CA THR A 133 -28.86 -14.73 -3.10
C THR A 133 -30.08 -15.64 -3.02
N ASP A 134 -29.94 -16.90 -2.60
CA ASP A 134 -31.06 -17.84 -2.46
C ASP A 134 -31.91 -17.60 -1.21
N PHE A 135 -31.48 -16.77 -0.26
CA PHE A 135 -32.20 -16.57 1.00
C PHE A 135 -32.87 -15.21 1.07
N SER A 136 -34.04 -15.14 1.73
CA SER A 136 -34.67 -13.86 2.05
C SER A 136 -33.72 -12.95 2.86
N ARG A 137 -33.82 -11.63 2.68
CA ARG A 137 -32.98 -10.66 3.39
C ARG A 137 -32.92 -10.87 4.92
N PRO A 138 -34.02 -11.15 5.64
CA PRO A 138 -33.96 -11.41 7.09
C PRO A 138 -33.13 -12.66 7.46
N VAL A 139 -33.14 -13.70 6.61
CA VAL A 139 -32.33 -14.91 6.82
C VAL A 139 -30.86 -14.63 6.53
N ALA A 140 -30.57 -13.95 5.41
CA ALA A 140 -29.21 -13.58 5.05
C ALA A 140 -28.53 -12.69 6.11
N ILE A 141 -29.26 -11.75 6.73
CA ILE A 141 -28.74 -10.92 7.83
C ILE A 141 -28.31 -11.79 9.01
N LYS A 142 -29.15 -12.75 9.46
CA LYS A 142 -28.81 -13.64 10.57
C LYS A 142 -27.61 -14.53 10.28
N ILE A 143 -27.51 -15.01 9.04
CA ILE A 143 -26.35 -15.76 8.55
C ILE A 143 -25.09 -14.88 8.66
N GLY A 144 -25.15 -13.62 8.18
CA GLY A 144 -24.07 -12.65 8.33
C GLY A 144 -23.64 -12.42 9.79
N ASP A 145 -24.60 -12.20 10.69
CA ASP A 145 -24.32 -12.01 12.12
C ASP A 145 -23.59 -13.22 12.74
N LEU A 146 -23.99 -14.43 12.36
CA LEU A 146 -23.35 -15.67 12.82
C LEU A 146 -21.95 -15.87 12.22
N VAL A 147 -21.76 -15.52 10.94
CA VAL A 147 -20.44 -15.53 10.29
C VAL A 147 -19.48 -14.59 11.00
N ASP A 148 -19.90 -13.35 11.27
CA ASP A 148 -19.09 -12.37 11.98
C ASP A 148 -18.73 -12.87 13.38
N LYS A 149 -19.70 -13.44 14.10
CA LYS A 149 -19.48 -13.99 15.44
C LYS A 149 -18.48 -15.14 15.43
N LEU A 150 -18.67 -16.14 14.55
CA LEU A 150 -17.77 -17.29 14.44
C LEU A 150 -16.38 -16.88 13.96
N THR A 151 -16.29 -15.94 13.01
CA THR A 151 -15.02 -15.35 12.55
C THR A 151 -14.25 -14.74 13.71
N ASN A 152 -14.90 -13.88 14.50
CA ASN A 152 -14.29 -13.23 15.65
C ASN A 152 -13.81 -14.26 16.70
N SER A 153 -14.64 -15.25 17.03
CA SER A 153 -14.26 -16.33 17.96
C SER A 153 -13.04 -17.11 17.45
N GLY A 154 -13.04 -17.48 16.17
CA GLY A 154 -11.91 -18.21 15.57
C GLY A 154 -10.61 -17.40 15.59
N ILE A 155 -10.67 -16.09 15.36
CA ILE A 155 -9.48 -15.22 15.36
C ILE A 155 -8.95 -14.96 16.78
N LEU A 156 -9.85 -14.74 17.74
CA LEU A 156 -9.50 -14.40 19.12
C LEU A 156 -9.02 -15.62 19.91
N ASP A 157 -9.77 -16.72 19.83
CA ASP A 157 -9.58 -17.90 20.69
C ASP A 157 -8.97 -19.09 19.95
N GLY A 158 -8.96 -19.06 18.61
CA GLY A 158 -8.46 -20.15 17.79
C GLY A 158 -6.94 -20.26 17.79
N ARG A 159 -6.47 -21.50 17.61
CA ARG A 159 -5.06 -21.80 17.33
C ARG A 159 -4.70 -21.27 15.94
N LYS A 160 -3.61 -20.50 15.87
CA LYS A 160 -3.05 -19.95 14.63
C LYS A 160 -2.34 -21.04 13.83
N ILE A 161 -3.03 -21.61 12.84
CA ILE A 161 -2.46 -22.61 11.93
C ILE A 161 -1.52 -21.90 10.94
N VAL A 162 -2.02 -20.85 10.30
CA VAL A 162 -1.23 -19.94 9.47
C VAL A 162 -1.50 -18.54 9.97
N LYS A 163 -0.46 -17.73 10.15
CA LYS A 163 -0.64 -16.31 10.49
C LYS A 163 0.51 -15.51 9.90
N LEU A 164 0.21 -14.58 9.01
CA LEU A 164 1.15 -13.59 8.53
C LEU A 164 0.71 -12.20 8.99
N ASP A 165 1.61 -11.48 9.64
CA ASP A 165 1.45 -10.07 10.01
C ASP A 165 2.50 -9.21 9.32
N VAL A 166 2.16 -7.95 9.07
CA VAL A 166 3.08 -6.91 8.62
C VAL A 166 3.11 -5.78 9.64
N SER A 167 4.28 -5.20 9.88
CA SER A 167 4.41 -3.99 10.69
C SER A 167 5.54 -3.11 10.19
N LEU A 168 5.40 -1.80 10.36
CA LEU A 168 6.52 -0.88 10.20
C LEU A 168 7.51 -1.06 11.37
N VAL A 169 8.80 -0.93 11.11
CA VAL A 169 9.86 -0.93 12.12
C VAL A 169 10.48 0.44 12.25
N SER A 170 10.93 1.04 11.14
CA SER A 170 11.50 2.38 11.12
C SER A 170 11.35 3.03 9.74
N ILE A 171 11.40 4.36 9.73
CA ILE A 171 11.62 5.18 8.54
C ILE A 171 12.75 6.13 8.88
N ASP A 172 13.89 5.96 8.22
CA ASP A 172 15.09 6.72 8.46
C ASP A 172 15.38 7.59 7.22
N ARG A 173 15.63 8.89 7.42
CA ARG A 173 16.09 9.77 6.34
C ARG A 173 17.53 9.44 6.00
N GLU A 174 17.82 9.26 4.72
CA GLU A 174 19.16 9.09 4.19
C GLU A 174 19.48 10.15 3.13
N LYS A 175 20.74 10.26 2.72
CA LYS A 175 21.21 11.27 1.75
C LYS A 175 20.47 11.22 0.40
N ASP A 176 20.02 10.03 -0.02
CA ASP A 176 19.35 9.82 -1.31
C ASP A 176 17.95 9.22 -1.12
N GLY A 177 17.17 9.79 -0.19
CA GLY A 177 15.79 9.41 0.08
C GLY A 177 15.59 8.84 1.48
N PHE A 178 14.91 7.70 1.56
CA PHE A 178 14.48 7.10 2.82
C PHE A 178 14.82 5.62 2.85
N LEU A 179 15.26 5.16 4.02
CA LEU A 179 15.39 3.76 4.36
C LEU A 179 14.18 3.34 5.19
N VAL A 180 13.40 2.40 4.66
CA VAL A 180 12.15 1.94 5.29
C VAL A 180 12.32 0.48 5.68
N SER A 181 12.15 0.19 6.98
CA SER A 181 12.25 -1.16 7.52
C SER A 181 10.85 -1.71 7.81
N VAL A 182 10.48 -2.80 7.14
CA VAL A 182 9.17 -3.46 7.30
C VAL A 182 9.40 -4.89 7.80
N ARG A 183 8.64 -5.29 8.83
CA ARG A 183 8.69 -6.63 9.40
C ARG A 183 7.52 -7.46 8.91
N PHE A 184 7.80 -8.68 8.45
CA PHE A 184 6.81 -9.73 8.26
C PHE A 184 6.99 -10.78 9.36
N THR A 185 5.91 -11.15 10.04
CA THR A 185 5.94 -12.12 11.15
C THR A 185 5.04 -13.30 10.83
N ASN A 186 5.59 -14.51 10.90
CA ASN A 186 4.82 -15.74 10.86
C ASN A 186 4.49 -16.17 12.29
N GLY A 187 3.25 -15.96 12.71
CA GLY A 187 2.76 -16.40 14.02
C GLY A 187 2.08 -17.77 14.01
N GLY A 188 2.12 -18.47 12.87
CA GLY A 188 1.50 -19.77 12.68
C GLY A 188 2.50 -20.93 12.73
N ASP A 189 1.95 -22.13 12.59
CA ASP A 189 2.68 -23.39 12.70
C ASP A 189 3.29 -23.87 11.36
N TYR A 190 2.89 -23.26 10.24
CA TYR A 190 3.35 -23.65 8.90
C TYR A 190 4.26 -22.60 8.27
N GLN A 191 5.23 -23.06 7.48
CA GLN A 191 6.14 -22.18 6.75
C GLN A 191 5.39 -21.39 5.67
N ILE A 192 5.70 -20.10 5.59
CA ILE A 192 5.14 -19.16 4.62
C ILE A 192 6.22 -18.75 3.62
N ARG A 193 5.85 -18.63 2.35
CA ARG A 193 6.74 -18.20 1.27
C ARG A 193 6.10 -17.09 0.44
N PHE A 194 6.91 -16.12 0.04
CA PHE A 194 6.51 -15.05 -0.86
C PHE A 194 7.74 -14.41 -1.50
N LYS A 195 7.56 -13.68 -2.61
CA LYS A 195 8.67 -12.95 -3.24
C LYS A 195 9.05 -11.72 -2.43
N THR A 196 10.29 -11.25 -2.50
CA THR A 196 10.66 -9.95 -1.93
C THR A 196 9.99 -8.80 -2.68
N PRO A 197 9.63 -7.67 -2.02
CA PRO A 197 8.89 -6.57 -2.64
C PRO A 197 9.56 -5.92 -3.85
N ASP A 198 10.88 -6.01 -3.99
CA ASP A 198 11.62 -5.53 -5.17
C ASP A 198 11.39 -6.40 -6.43
N LYS A 199 10.84 -7.61 -6.26
CA LYS A 199 10.49 -8.56 -7.33
C LYS A 199 9.00 -8.63 -7.64
N TRP A 200 8.21 -7.78 -7.00
CA TRP A 200 6.77 -7.72 -7.18
C TRP A 200 6.36 -6.99 -8.46
N ASP A 201 5.20 -7.34 -9.00
CA ASP A 201 4.59 -6.58 -10.10
C ASP A 201 3.93 -5.32 -9.51
N ALA A 202 4.67 -4.20 -9.47
CA ALA A 202 4.22 -2.95 -8.87
C ALA A 202 3.28 -2.11 -9.76
N ARG A 203 2.69 -2.70 -10.82
CA ARG A 203 1.68 -2.01 -11.63
C ARG A 203 0.41 -1.78 -10.81
N MET A 204 -0.33 -0.73 -11.15
CA MET A 204 -1.59 -0.42 -10.48
C MET A 204 -2.54 -1.63 -10.47
N GLY A 205 -3.10 -1.97 -9.30
CA GLY A 205 -3.98 -3.14 -9.11
C GLY A 205 -3.27 -4.50 -9.10
N LYS A 206 -1.93 -4.52 -9.02
CA LYS A 206 -1.11 -5.72 -8.84
C LYS A 206 -0.58 -5.78 -7.41
N ASP A 207 0.68 -6.08 -7.20
CA ASP A 207 1.25 -6.26 -5.87
C ASP A 207 1.58 -4.90 -5.25
N SER A 208 1.31 -4.72 -3.97
CA SER A 208 1.56 -3.46 -3.27
C SER A 208 2.10 -3.70 -1.85
N LEU A 209 3.05 -2.86 -1.45
CA LEU A 209 3.47 -2.70 -0.07
C LEU A 209 3.45 -1.21 0.19
N GLY A 210 2.66 -0.76 1.16
CA GLY A 210 2.45 0.65 1.44
C GLY A 210 2.58 0.98 2.91
N ILE A 211 3.08 2.17 3.22
CA ILE A 211 3.03 2.78 4.55
C ILE A 211 2.20 4.06 4.46
N SER A 212 1.24 4.26 5.35
CA SER A 212 0.34 5.43 5.32
C SER A 212 -0.04 5.88 6.73
N ASP A 213 -0.31 7.18 6.91
CA ASP A 213 -0.93 7.73 8.13
C ASP A 213 -2.45 7.56 8.17
N THR A 214 -3.04 6.98 7.13
CA THR A 214 -4.47 6.65 7.06
C THR A 214 -4.69 5.16 6.86
N LYS A 215 -5.79 4.67 7.46
CA LYS A 215 -6.22 3.26 7.40
C LYS A 215 -6.80 2.84 6.05
N SER A 216 -7.11 3.79 5.16
CA SER A 216 -7.72 3.55 3.85
C SER A 216 -6.85 4.05 2.69
N GLY A 217 -5.66 4.59 2.97
CA GLY A 217 -4.78 5.23 1.97
C GLY A 217 -5.30 6.56 1.40
N PHE A 218 -6.61 6.78 1.33
CA PHE A 218 -7.20 8.03 0.84
C PHE A 218 -6.95 9.20 1.79
N SER A 219 -6.59 10.36 1.21
CA SER A 219 -6.32 11.60 1.94
C SER A 219 -5.19 11.50 2.96
N ALA A 220 -4.25 10.57 2.75
CA ALA A 220 -3.05 10.45 3.56
C ALA A 220 -2.22 11.73 3.50
N LYS A 221 -1.74 12.22 4.66
CA LYS A 221 -0.77 13.31 4.72
C LYS A 221 0.66 12.78 4.61
N PHE A 222 0.84 11.49 4.81
CA PHE A 222 2.09 10.79 4.61
C PHE A 222 1.81 9.42 3.99
N GLY A 223 2.48 9.12 2.88
CA GLY A 223 2.32 7.87 2.15
C GLY A 223 3.62 7.44 1.47
N LEU A 224 3.88 6.14 1.45
CA LEU A 224 5.04 5.53 0.81
C LEU A 224 4.62 4.25 0.09
N GLY A 225 4.94 4.16 -1.20
CA GLY A 225 4.88 2.92 -1.97
C GLY A 225 6.24 2.21 -1.96
N LEU A 226 6.29 0.98 -1.47
CA LEU A 226 7.52 0.18 -1.33
C LEU A 226 7.63 -0.97 -2.33
N ALA A 227 6.54 -1.35 -3.00
CA ALA A 227 6.59 -2.35 -4.06
C ALA A 227 7.48 -1.87 -5.22
N GLY A 228 8.36 -2.75 -5.69
CA GLY A 228 9.33 -2.45 -6.75
C GLY A 228 10.49 -1.53 -6.34
N GLN A 229 10.57 -1.10 -5.08
CA GLN A 229 11.68 -0.29 -4.58
C GLN A 229 12.93 -1.15 -4.34
N THR A 230 14.09 -0.50 -4.16
CA THR A 230 15.36 -1.22 -4.02
C THR A 230 15.48 -1.87 -2.65
N LEU A 231 15.70 -3.18 -2.61
CA LEU A 231 16.04 -3.91 -1.38
C LEU A 231 17.52 -3.70 -1.04
N VAL A 232 17.83 -3.37 0.22
CA VAL A 232 19.20 -3.03 0.65
C VAL A 232 20.12 -4.24 0.69
N ASP A 233 19.63 -5.41 1.13
CA ASP A 233 20.40 -6.65 1.20
C ASP A 233 19.69 -7.77 0.43
N PRO A 234 19.74 -7.76 -0.91
CA PRO A 234 19.11 -8.80 -1.72
C PRO A 234 19.82 -10.16 -1.60
N ALA A 235 21.08 -10.19 -1.14
CA ALA A 235 21.84 -11.43 -0.99
C ALA A 235 21.28 -12.32 0.13
N GLN A 236 20.62 -11.72 1.12
CA GLN A 236 19.87 -12.43 2.15
C GLN A 236 18.72 -13.29 1.59
N PHE A 237 18.23 -12.97 0.38
CA PHE A 237 17.06 -13.60 -0.24
C PHE A 237 17.42 -14.20 -1.61
N PRO A 238 18.10 -15.37 -1.64
CA PRO A 238 18.38 -16.06 -2.89
C PRO A 238 17.11 -16.26 -3.72
N GLY A 239 17.18 -15.93 -5.02
CA GLY A 239 16.02 -16.00 -5.92
C GLY A 239 14.96 -14.91 -5.71
N GLY A 240 15.19 -13.97 -4.79
CA GLY A 240 14.20 -12.95 -4.43
C GLY A 240 12.99 -13.55 -3.70
N GLU A 241 13.22 -14.57 -2.88
CA GLU A 241 12.18 -15.25 -2.11
C GLU A 241 12.43 -15.15 -0.61
N VAL A 242 11.38 -14.87 0.13
CA VAL A 242 11.32 -14.99 1.58
C VAL A 242 10.76 -16.37 1.92
N ASN A 243 11.52 -17.12 2.71
CA ASN A 243 11.12 -18.39 3.29
C ASN A 243 10.98 -18.21 4.81
N LEU A 244 9.78 -17.89 5.26
CA LEU A 244 9.51 -17.51 6.65
C LEU A 244 9.10 -18.73 7.48
N ALA A 245 10.01 -19.19 8.32
CA ALA A 245 9.79 -20.34 9.21
C ALA A 245 8.61 -20.09 10.18
N PRO A 246 7.97 -21.15 10.71
CA PRO A 246 6.98 -21.03 11.78
C PRO A 246 7.53 -20.20 12.95
N HIS A 247 6.67 -19.37 13.55
CA HIS A 247 7.01 -18.56 14.73
C HIS A 247 8.25 -17.66 14.57
N SER A 248 8.53 -17.22 13.34
CA SER A 248 9.70 -16.39 13.01
C SER A 248 9.30 -15.07 12.36
N ALA A 249 10.26 -14.15 12.24
CA ALA A 249 10.06 -12.88 11.58
C ALA A 249 11.25 -12.54 10.68
N VAL A 250 10.98 -11.76 9.64
CA VAL A 250 11.99 -11.17 8.76
C VAL A 250 11.78 -9.66 8.72
N VAL A 251 12.87 -8.90 8.66
CA VAL A 251 12.84 -7.46 8.42
C VAL A 251 13.43 -7.19 7.05
N LEU A 252 12.63 -6.58 6.17
CA LEU A 252 13.03 -6.13 4.84
C LEU A 252 13.34 -4.64 4.90
N LYS A 253 14.52 -4.26 4.42
CA LYS A 253 14.97 -2.87 4.37
C LYS A 253 14.93 -2.38 2.93
N MET A 254 14.08 -1.39 2.67
CA MET A 254 13.81 -0.87 1.33
C MET A 254 14.32 0.58 1.24
N LYS A 255 15.10 0.91 0.22
CA LYS A 255 15.46 2.28 -0.11
C LYS A 255 14.46 2.84 -1.12
N THR A 256 13.87 4.00 -0.81
CA THR A 256 12.93 4.69 -1.68
C THR A 256 13.21 6.19 -1.70
N ASN A 257 13.09 6.78 -2.89
CA ASN A 257 13.00 8.23 -3.10
C ASN A 257 11.61 8.64 -3.63
N LYS A 258 10.71 7.67 -3.79
CA LYS A 258 9.31 7.87 -4.19
C LYS A 258 8.47 8.17 -2.96
N ILE A 259 8.41 9.46 -2.63
CA ILE A 259 7.67 9.96 -1.48
C ILE A 259 7.10 11.33 -1.82
N ASP A 260 5.86 11.56 -1.41
CA ASP A 260 5.20 12.85 -1.57
C ASP A 260 5.75 13.87 -0.57
N LYS A 261 5.40 15.15 -0.81
CA LYS A 261 5.70 16.21 0.15
C LYS A 261 4.96 15.96 1.46
N PHE A 262 5.62 16.18 2.59
CA PHE A 262 5.00 16.09 3.91
C PHE A 262 5.57 17.15 4.86
N SER A 263 4.83 17.45 5.92
CA SER A 263 5.24 18.43 6.94
C SER A 263 5.95 17.78 8.12
N ALA A 264 6.78 18.54 8.83
CA ALA A 264 7.33 18.14 10.11
C ALA A 264 6.19 17.79 11.08
N GLY A 265 6.37 16.75 11.87
CA GLY A 265 5.33 16.28 12.78
C GLY A 265 5.47 14.83 13.17
N SER A 266 4.55 14.38 14.02
CA SER A 266 4.41 12.97 14.40
C SER A 266 3.26 12.34 13.64
N TYR A 267 3.52 11.16 13.08
CA TYR A 267 2.58 10.40 12.28
C TYR A 267 2.39 9.02 12.89
N ASP A 268 1.13 8.60 13.02
CA ASP A 268 0.77 7.23 13.39
C ASP A 268 0.63 6.43 12.10
N LEU A 269 1.63 5.60 11.81
CA LEU A 269 1.78 4.93 10.53
C LEU A 269 1.35 3.47 10.59
N TYR A 270 0.71 3.04 9.51
CA TYR A 270 0.25 1.68 9.28
C TYR A 270 0.91 1.12 8.03
N ALA A 271 1.19 -0.19 8.03
CA ALA A 271 1.64 -0.92 6.86
C ALA A 271 0.46 -1.69 6.24
N GLY A 272 0.42 -1.75 4.91
CA GLY A 272 -0.51 -2.57 4.14
C GLY A 272 0.23 -3.34 3.06
N ALA A 273 -0.20 -4.58 2.78
CA ALA A 273 0.41 -5.45 1.80
C ALA A 273 -0.65 -6.19 0.99
N PHE A 274 -0.52 -6.12 -0.33
CA PHE A 274 -1.29 -6.90 -1.29
C PHE A 274 -0.31 -7.74 -2.12
N MET A 275 -0.30 -9.05 -1.91
CA MET A 275 0.79 -9.90 -2.44
C MET A 275 0.40 -11.36 -2.63
N SER A 276 1.15 -12.05 -3.48
CA SER A 276 1.10 -13.52 -3.53
C SER A 276 1.80 -14.13 -2.33
N MET A 277 1.20 -15.16 -1.74
CA MET A 277 1.85 -16.00 -0.73
C MET A 277 1.59 -17.48 -0.98
N GLY A 278 2.43 -18.33 -0.41
CA GLY A 278 2.25 -19.76 -0.38
C GLY A 278 2.51 -20.31 1.00
N VAL A 279 1.72 -21.32 1.39
CA VAL A 279 1.90 -22.05 2.65
C VAL A 279 2.38 -23.45 2.33
N THR A 280 3.44 -23.90 2.99
CA THR A 280 4.01 -25.23 2.74
C THR A 280 3.46 -26.23 3.75
N GLY A 281 3.02 -27.41 3.27
CA GLY A 281 2.61 -28.53 4.13
C GLY A 281 1.10 -28.63 4.40
N ILE A 282 0.29 -27.67 3.93
CA ILE A 282 -1.19 -27.74 4.00
C ILE A 282 -1.83 -27.25 2.72
N GLN A 283 -3.06 -27.70 2.47
CA GLN A 283 -3.94 -27.05 1.52
C GLN A 283 -4.45 -25.73 2.12
N SER A 284 -4.30 -24.65 1.34
CA SER A 284 -4.73 -23.30 1.71
C SER A 284 -5.17 -22.57 0.46
N SER A 285 -6.22 -21.75 0.57
CA SER A 285 -6.60 -20.79 -0.47
C SER A 285 -6.02 -19.38 -0.25
N LEU A 286 -5.07 -19.23 0.68
CA LEU A 286 -4.25 -18.02 0.86
C LEU A 286 -3.19 -17.92 -0.25
N LEU A 287 -3.63 -17.67 -1.48
CA LEU A 287 -2.75 -17.57 -2.66
C LEU A 287 -2.36 -16.13 -2.96
N TYR A 288 -3.29 -15.21 -2.77
CA TYR A 288 -3.11 -13.78 -3.04
C TYR A 288 -3.86 -12.98 -1.99
N VAL A 289 -3.14 -12.31 -1.11
CA VAL A 289 -3.68 -11.79 0.14
C VAL A 289 -3.59 -10.28 0.20
N ASP A 290 -4.60 -9.66 0.80
CA ASP A 290 -4.65 -8.21 1.07
C ASP A 290 -4.80 -7.98 2.57
N PHE A 291 -3.86 -7.29 3.20
CA PHE A 291 -3.89 -7.14 4.65
C PHE A 291 -3.13 -5.95 5.16
N HIS A 292 -3.49 -5.55 6.38
CA HIS A 292 -2.88 -4.43 7.07
C HIS A 292 -2.26 -4.83 8.41
N SER A 293 -1.37 -3.97 8.89
CA SER A 293 -0.80 -4.00 10.24
C SER A 293 -1.84 -3.74 11.33
N ASP A 294 -1.48 -3.95 12.60
CA ASP A 294 -2.40 -3.67 13.70
C ASP A 294 -2.77 -2.18 13.80
N TYR A 295 -4.02 -1.87 13.44
CA TYR A 295 -4.58 -0.52 13.51
C TYR A 295 -4.83 0.01 14.93
N LYS A 296 -4.71 -0.84 15.95
CA LYS A 296 -4.80 -0.46 17.36
C LYS A 296 -3.45 -0.01 17.92
N ASN A 297 -2.36 -0.50 17.34
CA ASN A 297 -0.99 -0.21 17.76
C ASN A 297 -0.15 0.32 16.58
N PRO A 298 -0.43 1.54 16.08
CA PRO A 298 0.34 2.14 14.99
C PRO A 298 1.81 2.33 15.39
N THR A 299 2.68 2.35 14.38
CA THR A 299 4.06 2.77 14.58
C THR A 299 4.14 4.29 14.49
N ARG A 300 4.43 4.95 15.61
CA ARG A 300 4.61 6.40 15.65
C ARG A 300 6.00 6.79 15.17
N VAL A 301 6.06 7.61 14.13
CA VAL A 301 7.31 8.18 13.59
C VAL A 301 7.24 9.70 13.65
N THR A 302 8.31 10.34 14.10
CA THR A 302 8.41 11.80 14.17
C THR A 302 9.45 12.30 13.18
N PHE A 303 9.06 13.24 12.33
CA PHE A 303 9.95 13.99 11.46
C PHE A 303 10.15 15.40 12.04
N ASP A 304 11.40 15.80 12.18
CA ASP A 304 11.81 17.09 12.76
C ASP A 304 11.70 18.26 11.76
N ARG A 305 11.60 17.96 10.46
CA ARG A 305 11.50 18.93 9.37
C ARG A 305 10.57 18.45 8.26
N ASP A 306 10.13 19.39 7.44
CA ASP A 306 9.33 19.12 6.23
C ASP A 306 10.10 18.27 5.22
N TYR A 307 9.43 17.76 4.20
CA TYR A 307 10.07 17.17 3.02
C TYR A 307 9.39 17.66 1.74
N PRO A 308 10.16 18.04 0.71
CA PRO A 308 11.60 18.30 0.77
C PRO A 308 11.89 19.59 1.57
N SER A 309 12.92 19.56 2.41
CA SER A 309 13.36 20.69 3.24
C SER A 309 14.65 21.36 2.76
N THR A 310 15.48 20.67 1.96
CA THR A 310 16.72 21.23 1.39
C THR A 310 16.64 21.30 -0.14
N PRO A 311 17.49 22.13 -0.79
CA PRO A 311 17.59 22.16 -2.25
C PRO A 311 17.88 20.77 -2.86
N GLU A 312 18.74 19.97 -2.22
CA GLU A 312 19.08 18.62 -2.69
C GLU A 312 17.89 17.66 -2.59
N GLU A 313 17.19 17.63 -1.45
CA GLU A 313 15.96 16.83 -1.28
C GLU A 313 14.92 17.24 -2.33
N ARG A 314 14.83 18.55 -2.64
CA ARG A 314 13.90 19.06 -3.64
C ARG A 314 14.29 18.63 -5.04
N GLU A 315 15.56 18.75 -5.42
CA GLU A 315 16.04 18.31 -6.74
C GLU A 315 15.73 16.82 -6.97
N GLN A 316 15.94 15.98 -5.94
CA GLN A 316 15.60 14.56 -5.98
C GLN A 316 14.09 14.31 -6.12
N TRP A 317 13.28 15.03 -5.33
CA TRP A 317 11.82 14.95 -5.41
C TRP A 317 11.30 15.39 -6.79
N GLU A 318 11.77 16.53 -7.30
CA GLU A 318 11.35 17.06 -8.60
C GLU A 318 11.73 16.12 -9.75
N ALA A 319 12.89 15.46 -9.69
CA ALA A 319 13.29 14.48 -10.69
C ALA A 319 12.31 13.29 -10.77
N THR A 320 11.84 12.81 -9.61
CA THR A 320 10.87 11.71 -9.52
C THR A 320 9.48 12.18 -9.95
N HIS A 321 9.02 13.30 -9.39
CA HIS A 321 7.71 13.88 -9.65
C HIS A 321 7.51 14.24 -11.13
N ARG A 322 8.57 14.75 -11.78
CA ARG A 322 8.56 15.02 -13.23
C ARG A 322 8.25 13.78 -14.05
N GLN A 323 8.81 12.62 -13.68
CA GLN A 323 8.55 11.38 -14.40
C GLN A 323 7.09 10.94 -14.23
N ASP A 324 6.58 11.01 -13.00
CA ASP A 324 5.20 10.61 -12.70
C ASP A 324 4.19 11.51 -13.45
N MET A 325 4.41 12.83 -13.43
CA MET A 325 3.57 13.82 -14.12
C MET A 325 3.72 13.82 -15.65
N SER A 326 4.84 13.33 -16.19
CA SER A 326 5.06 13.30 -17.64
C SER A 326 4.06 12.41 -18.40
N SER A 327 3.46 11.44 -17.72
CA SER A 327 2.45 10.53 -18.28
C SER A 327 1.05 11.18 -18.42
N ARG A 328 0.83 12.33 -17.78
CA ARG A 328 -0.46 13.04 -17.75
C ARG A 328 -0.26 14.53 -18.05
N PRO A 329 0.14 14.88 -19.29
CA PRO A 329 0.28 16.27 -19.68
C PRO A 329 -1.08 16.97 -19.61
N VAL A 330 -1.09 18.26 -19.23
CA VAL A 330 -2.31 19.06 -19.18
C VAL A 330 -2.64 19.52 -20.60
N THR A 331 -3.79 19.09 -21.12
CA THR A 331 -4.22 19.41 -22.48
C THR A 331 -4.98 20.74 -22.55
N PRO A 332 -5.14 21.35 -23.74
CA PRO A 332 -5.86 22.61 -23.89
C PRO A 332 -7.29 22.57 -23.29
N GLY A 333 -7.57 23.49 -22.36
CA GLY A 333 -8.86 23.58 -21.66
C GLY A 333 -8.97 22.76 -20.38
N GLU A 334 -7.98 21.94 -20.02
CA GLU A 334 -7.93 21.26 -18.72
C GLU A 334 -7.35 22.17 -17.63
N THR A 335 -7.67 21.84 -16.37
CA THR A 335 -7.14 22.54 -15.20
C THR A 335 -5.80 21.94 -14.77
N PHE A 336 -4.86 22.80 -14.38
CA PHE A 336 -3.62 22.36 -13.74
C PHE A 336 -3.91 21.77 -12.36
N ALA A 337 -3.41 20.56 -12.10
CA ALA A 337 -3.66 19.82 -10.86
C ALA A 337 -2.84 20.34 -9.65
N GLU A 338 -1.75 21.07 -9.91
CA GLU A 338 -0.87 21.59 -8.87
C GLU A 338 -0.13 22.85 -9.34
N ASP A 339 0.49 23.55 -8.39
CA ASP A 339 1.43 24.63 -8.67
C ASP A 339 2.73 24.06 -9.29
N GLY A 340 3.21 24.68 -10.36
CA GLY A 340 4.43 24.19 -11.02
C GLY A 340 4.97 25.09 -12.11
N LEU A 341 6.21 24.81 -12.52
CA LEU A 341 6.79 25.27 -13.76
C LEU A 341 6.51 24.22 -14.83
N TYR A 342 5.84 24.63 -15.91
CA TYR A 342 5.42 23.76 -16.99
C TYR A 342 6.11 24.12 -18.30
N ARG A 343 6.43 23.09 -19.08
CA ARG A 343 6.94 23.22 -20.44
C ARG A 343 5.83 22.99 -21.45
N ALA A 344 5.75 23.86 -22.44
CA ALA A 344 4.87 23.66 -23.57
C ALA A 344 5.46 22.59 -24.51
N VAL A 345 4.66 21.59 -24.84
CA VAL A 345 5.00 20.50 -25.74
C VAL A 345 3.96 20.43 -26.85
N ARG A 346 4.42 20.38 -28.10
CA ARG A 346 3.56 20.15 -29.25
C ARG A 346 3.94 18.82 -29.88
N LEU A 347 2.95 17.94 -29.99
CA LEU A 347 3.05 16.73 -30.79
C LEU A 347 2.75 17.09 -32.24
N ALA A 348 3.64 16.74 -33.16
CA ALA A 348 3.46 16.89 -34.59
C ALA A 348 3.89 15.61 -35.30
N ASP A 349 3.45 15.45 -36.56
CA ASP A 349 3.65 14.22 -37.35
C ASP A 349 5.13 13.81 -37.50
N ASN A 350 6.06 14.77 -37.38
CA ASN A 350 7.52 14.57 -37.49
C ASN A 350 8.27 14.65 -36.14
N GLY A 351 7.56 14.58 -35.01
CA GLY A 351 8.18 14.53 -33.67
C GLY A 351 7.56 15.48 -32.65
N ALA A 352 8.06 15.40 -31.41
CA ALA A 352 7.64 16.25 -30.30
C ALA A 352 8.53 17.51 -30.23
N TYR A 353 7.93 18.67 -30.42
CA TYR A 353 8.59 19.97 -30.22
C TYR A 353 8.33 20.47 -28.81
N ARG A 354 9.33 21.10 -28.19
CA ARG A 354 9.23 21.61 -26.82
C ARG A 354 9.64 23.08 -26.76
N SER A 355 9.01 23.85 -25.87
CA SER A 355 9.46 25.20 -25.55
C SER A 355 10.80 25.17 -24.80
N LEU A 356 11.59 26.23 -25.01
CA LEU A 356 12.80 26.49 -24.26
C LEU A 356 12.46 26.94 -22.84
N GLN A 357 11.60 27.96 -22.71
CA GLN A 357 11.18 28.51 -21.43
C GLN A 357 10.14 27.64 -20.71
N LEU A 358 10.08 27.84 -19.40
CA LEU A 358 9.09 27.29 -18.49
C LEU A 358 8.10 28.38 -18.08
N VAL A 359 6.84 28.01 -17.90
CA VAL A 359 5.77 28.92 -17.48
C VAL A 359 5.24 28.50 -16.12
N PRO A 360 5.15 29.40 -15.13
CA PRO A 360 4.52 29.10 -13.87
C PRO A 360 2.99 29.05 -14.02
N PHE A 361 2.37 28.00 -13.51
CA PHE A 361 0.91 27.89 -13.35
C PHE A 361 0.56 27.58 -11.89
N LYS A 362 -0.64 28.02 -11.50
CA LYS A 362 -1.26 27.69 -10.22
C LYS A 362 -2.24 26.54 -10.38
N VAL A 363 -2.45 25.79 -9.29
CA VAL A 363 -3.54 24.82 -9.21
C VAL A 363 -4.88 25.49 -9.57
N GLY A 364 -5.64 24.83 -10.43
CA GLY A 364 -6.93 25.32 -10.91
C GLY A 364 -6.85 26.32 -12.07
N ASP A 365 -5.67 26.82 -12.45
CA ASP A 365 -5.51 27.56 -13.70
C ASP A 365 -5.96 26.68 -14.87
N VAL A 366 -6.52 27.29 -15.92
CA VAL A 366 -6.97 26.57 -17.12
C VAL A 366 -5.94 26.73 -18.23
N ALA A 367 -5.48 25.61 -18.79
CA ALA A 367 -4.60 25.63 -19.95
C ALA A 367 -5.30 26.29 -21.14
N THR A 368 -4.63 27.27 -21.77
CA THR A 368 -5.21 28.00 -22.91
C THR A 368 -5.57 27.07 -24.07
N LYS A 369 -6.68 27.38 -24.74
CA LYS A 369 -7.07 26.75 -26.02
C LYS A 369 -6.47 27.44 -27.23
N ASP A 370 -5.91 28.63 -27.04
CA ASP A 370 -5.31 29.43 -28.10
C ASP A 370 -3.90 28.93 -28.45
N ASN A 371 -3.39 29.42 -29.57
CA ASN A 371 -2.02 29.13 -29.98
C ASN A 371 -1.02 29.72 -28.99
N VAL A 372 -0.12 28.87 -28.49
CA VAL A 372 1.02 29.29 -27.68
C VAL A 372 2.19 29.57 -28.60
N LYS A 373 2.83 30.72 -28.38
CA LYS A 373 3.99 31.18 -29.14
C LYS A 373 5.20 31.36 -28.22
N MET A 374 6.21 30.49 -28.33
CA MET A 374 7.37 30.44 -27.41
C MET A 374 8.64 30.00 -28.14
N LEU A 375 9.84 30.33 -27.64
CA LEU A 375 11.09 29.87 -28.26
C LEU A 375 11.21 28.34 -28.17
N MET A 376 11.73 27.72 -29.22
CA MET A 376 11.95 26.27 -29.25
C MET A 376 13.19 25.87 -28.45
N ALA A 377 13.14 24.68 -27.83
CA ALA A 377 14.23 24.12 -27.04
C ALA A 377 15.56 23.94 -27.81
N SER A 378 15.51 23.89 -29.15
CA SER A 378 16.69 23.90 -30.03
C SER A 378 17.53 25.17 -29.91
N ALA A 379 17.00 26.23 -29.29
CA ALA A 379 17.67 27.53 -29.15
C ALA A 379 18.10 28.14 -30.51
N SER A 380 17.43 27.74 -31.60
CA SER A 380 17.67 28.24 -32.97
C SER A 380 17.03 29.61 -33.24
N GLY A 381 16.37 30.21 -32.24
CA GLY A 381 15.57 31.43 -32.41
C GLY A 381 14.22 31.21 -33.11
N THR A 382 13.91 29.96 -33.45
CA THR A 382 12.60 29.58 -33.98
C THR A 382 11.58 29.45 -32.85
N GLU A 383 10.33 29.73 -33.17
CA GLU A 383 9.24 29.70 -32.20
C GLU A 383 8.37 28.46 -32.43
N LEU A 384 8.05 27.78 -31.34
CA LEU A 384 6.89 26.92 -31.26
C LEU A 384 5.67 27.84 -31.42
N ASN A 385 4.79 27.53 -32.36
CA ASN A 385 3.55 28.27 -32.59
C ASN A 385 2.41 27.27 -32.85
N GLY A 386 1.40 27.25 -31.99
CA GLY A 386 0.23 26.37 -32.13
C GLY A 386 -0.33 25.87 -30.80
N PRO A 387 -1.32 24.96 -30.83
CA PRO A 387 -1.82 24.32 -29.62
C PRO A 387 -0.74 23.44 -28.99
N VAL A 388 -0.71 23.42 -27.66
CA VAL A 388 0.28 22.70 -26.86
C VAL A 388 -0.38 21.95 -25.72
N GLN A 389 0.30 20.91 -25.26
CA GLN A 389 0.06 20.33 -23.96
C GLN A 389 1.17 20.76 -23.01
N TRP A 390 0.88 20.85 -21.71
CA TRP A 390 1.82 21.30 -20.70
C TRP A 390 2.34 20.14 -19.87
N VAL A 391 3.66 20.04 -19.75
CA VAL A 391 4.34 19.01 -18.97
C VAL A 391 5.01 19.66 -17.76
N TRP A 392 4.77 19.14 -16.57
CA TRP A 392 5.39 19.64 -15.34
C TRP A 392 6.91 19.39 -15.35
N GLU A 393 7.71 20.37 -14.94
CA GLU A 393 9.19 20.29 -14.96
C GLU A 393 9.85 20.54 -13.61
N GLY A 394 9.21 21.32 -12.73
CA GLY A 394 9.75 21.64 -11.41
C GLY A 394 8.81 22.47 -10.57
N SER A 395 9.15 22.67 -9.30
CA SER A 395 8.37 23.52 -8.40
C SER A 395 8.37 24.96 -8.88
N ALA A 396 7.22 25.61 -8.76
CA ALA A 396 7.08 27.04 -8.99
C ALA A 396 7.79 27.85 -7.87
N PRO A 397 8.26 29.07 -8.17
CA PRO A 397 8.75 29.99 -7.15
C PRO A 397 7.73 30.16 -6.03
N THR A 398 8.10 29.71 -4.82
CA THR A 398 7.19 29.68 -3.68
C THR A 398 7.68 30.65 -2.61
N PRO A 399 6.93 31.71 -2.28
CA PRO A 399 7.29 32.62 -1.19
C PRO A 399 7.46 31.87 0.14
N VAL A 400 8.47 32.23 0.93
CA VAL A 400 8.71 31.61 2.26
C VAL A 400 7.51 31.83 3.20
N LYS A 401 6.77 32.92 3.01
CA LYS A 401 5.50 33.24 3.68
C LYS A 401 4.59 33.97 2.68
N GLN A 402 3.27 33.93 2.92
CA GLN A 402 2.24 34.51 2.04
C GLN A 402 2.47 35.98 1.63
N TRP A 403 3.31 36.73 2.37
CA TRP A 403 3.63 38.14 2.12
C TRP A 403 5.15 38.41 2.01
N SER A 404 5.95 37.38 1.75
CA SER A 404 7.41 37.48 1.64
C SER A 404 7.84 37.68 0.20
N PHE A 405 8.78 38.60 -0.04
CA PHE A 405 9.52 38.67 -1.31
C PHE A 405 10.62 37.60 -1.40
N HIS A 406 11.05 37.03 -0.26
CA HIS A 406 11.95 35.90 -0.25
C HIS A 406 11.24 34.64 -0.72
N ILE A 407 11.86 33.94 -1.66
CA ILE A 407 11.43 32.67 -2.24
C ILE A 407 12.11 31.54 -1.47
N THR A 408 11.44 30.38 -1.40
CA THR A 408 11.99 29.16 -0.84
C THR A 408 13.19 28.73 -1.69
N GLU A 409 14.36 28.69 -1.08
CA GLU A 409 15.63 28.32 -1.73
C GLU A 409 15.46 27.01 -2.49
N GLY A 410 15.80 26.99 -3.78
CA GLY A 410 15.68 25.87 -4.70
C GLY A 410 14.37 25.86 -5.51
N THR A 411 13.54 26.89 -5.39
CA THR A 411 12.32 27.06 -6.23
C THR A 411 12.41 28.26 -7.19
N GLU A 412 13.53 28.98 -7.16
CA GLU A 412 13.80 30.14 -7.99
C GLU A 412 13.72 29.77 -9.47
N HIS A 413 13.02 30.62 -10.22
CA HIS A 413 12.97 30.55 -11.68
C HIS A 413 13.97 31.52 -12.32
N VAL A 414 14.41 32.54 -11.58
CA VAL A 414 15.30 33.60 -12.03
C VAL A 414 16.40 33.83 -11.00
N CYS A 415 17.63 34.07 -11.47
CA CYS A 415 18.79 34.33 -10.65
C CYS A 415 19.62 35.49 -11.21
N GLN A 416 20.20 36.32 -10.33
CA GLN A 416 21.03 37.45 -10.74
C GLN A 416 22.41 36.99 -11.19
N ALA A 417 23.01 37.68 -12.17
CA ALA A 417 24.39 37.43 -12.57
C ALA A 417 25.37 37.55 -11.40
N GLY A 418 26.37 36.66 -11.33
CA GLY A 418 27.37 36.63 -10.25
C GLY A 418 26.89 36.05 -8.92
N THR A 419 25.58 35.82 -8.73
CA THR A 419 25.04 35.24 -7.49
C THR A 419 25.06 33.71 -7.51
N VAL A 420 25.14 33.09 -6.34
CA VAL A 420 25.02 31.63 -6.21
C VAL A 420 23.59 31.22 -6.51
N CYS A 421 23.42 30.30 -7.45
CA CYS A 421 22.09 29.85 -7.82
C CYS A 421 21.68 28.58 -7.06
N PRO A 422 20.46 28.56 -6.51
CA PRO A 422 20.00 27.43 -5.68
C PRO A 422 19.41 26.26 -6.47
N ARG A 423 19.40 26.27 -7.82
CA ARG A 423 18.96 25.10 -8.62
C ARG A 423 20.03 24.63 -9.60
N SER A 424 20.16 23.31 -9.70
CA SER A 424 20.88 22.66 -10.79
C SER A 424 20.07 22.71 -12.09
N GLY A 425 20.75 22.71 -13.23
CA GLY A 425 20.13 22.61 -14.55
C GLY A 425 20.67 23.63 -15.54
N ARG A 426 19.89 23.85 -16.60
CA ARG A 426 20.19 24.76 -17.70
C ARG A 426 19.64 26.15 -17.40
N TRP A 427 20.41 27.16 -17.77
CA TRP A 427 20.11 28.56 -17.52
C TRP A 427 20.33 29.39 -18.77
N LEU A 428 19.44 30.33 -19.03
CA LEU A 428 19.49 31.22 -20.18
C LEU A 428 19.53 32.67 -19.72
N ALA A 429 20.47 33.44 -20.24
CA ALA A 429 20.53 34.86 -19.97
C ALA A 429 19.38 35.59 -20.67
N ARG A 430 18.60 36.35 -19.89
CA ARG A 430 17.57 37.27 -20.35
C ARG A 430 18.05 38.71 -20.13
N VAL A 431 18.18 39.47 -21.20
CA VAL A 431 18.63 40.86 -21.19
C VAL A 431 17.39 41.75 -21.23
N HIS A 432 17.29 42.71 -20.31
CA HIS A 432 16.23 43.71 -20.38
C HIS A 432 16.38 44.56 -21.64
N SER A 433 15.33 44.57 -22.48
CA SER A 433 15.30 45.34 -23.73
C SER A 433 14.09 46.29 -23.72
N GLY A 434 14.15 47.40 -22.97
CA GLY A 434 13.12 48.44 -23.02
C GLY A 434 13.05 49.40 -21.83
N SER A 435 12.39 50.54 -22.03
CA SER A 435 11.99 51.49 -20.97
C SER A 435 10.93 50.86 -20.05
N PHE A 436 10.98 51.17 -18.74
CA PHE A 436 10.04 50.71 -17.70
C PHE A 436 8.54 50.93 -18.02
N SER A 437 8.22 51.73 -19.04
CA SER A 437 6.85 52.07 -19.48
C SER A 437 6.16 51.02 -20.35
N THR A 438 6.89 50.05 -20.91
CA THR A 438 6.32 48.90 -21.64
C THR A 438 6.70 47.63 -20.89
N ALA A 439 5.72 46.98 -20.28
CA ALA A 439 5.94 45.76 -19.52
C ALA A 439 6.69 44.69 -20.37
N GLY A 440 7.91 44.33 -19.95
CA GLY A 440 8.41 42.96 -20.09
C GLY A 440 9.08 42.52 -21.40
N SER A 441 9.56 43.39 -22.28
CA SER A 441 10.35 42.93 -23.44
C SER A 441 11.77 42.54 -23.02
N TYR A 442 12.01 41.23 -22.89
CA TYR A 442 13.35 40.65 -22.72
C TYR A 442 13.90 40.17 -24.06
N ARG A 443 15.20 40.35 -24.27
CA ARG A 443 15.95 39.68 -25.34
C ARG A 443 16.68 38.49 -24.74
N TYR A 444 16.48 37.31 -25.30
CA TYR A 444 17.18 36.10 -24.87
C TYR A 444 18.51 35.95 -25.61
N ASP A 445 19.58 35.63 -24.86
CA ASP A 445 20.89 35.31 -25.42
C ASP A 445 21.03 33.80 -25.59
N LEU A 446 20.52 33.28 -26.70
CA LEU A 446 20.42 31.84 -26.97
C LEU A 446 21.78 31.13 -27.07
N ALA A 447 22.84 31.85 -27.41
CA ALA A 447 24.20 31.32 -27.43
C ALA A 447 24.80 31.18 -26.03
N GLY A 448 24.22 31.86 -25.03
CA GLY A 448 24.71 31.93 -23.66
C GLY A 448 24.09 30.92 -22.70
N ILE A 449 23.49 29.81 -23.19
CA ILE A 449 22.94 28.79 -22.30
C ILE A 449 24.08 28.11 -21.53
N VAL A 450 23.97 28.07 -20.20
CA VAL A 450 24.93 27.39 -19.32
C VAL A 450 24.24 26.29 -18.52
N THR A 451 24.98 25.25 -18.17
CA THR A 451 24.53 24.21 -17.23
C THR A 451 25.31 24.36 -15.94
N LEU A 452 24.58 24.56 -14.84
CA LEU A 452 25.15 24.75 -13.51
C LEU A 452 24.61 23.72 -12.53
N ARG A 453 25.40 23.42 -11.52
CA ARG A 453 25.00 22.63 -10.34
C ARG A 453 24.63 23.56 -9.20
N HIS A 454 23.80 23.06 -8.29
CA HIS A 454 23.51 23.70 -7.02
C HIS A 454 24.79 24.25 -6.35
N GLY A 455 24.75 25.49 -5.89
CA GLY A 455 25.88 26.15 -5.22
C GLY A 455 26.89 26.81 -6.14
N GLN A 456 26.76 26.69 -7.47
CA GLN A 456 27.61 27.42 -8.42
C GLN A 456 27.12 28.86 -8.64
N SER A 457 28.06 29.80 -8.75
CA SER A 457 27.77 31.18 -9.13
C SER A 457 27.38 31.29 -10.59
N MET A 458 26.34 32.07 -10.86
CA MET A 458 25.98 32.48 -12.21
C MET A 458 27.13 33.23 -12.88
N PRO A 459 27.38 33.02 -14.18
CA PRO A 459 28.35 33.83 -14.90
C PRO A 459 28.02 35.32 -14.77
N VAL A 460 29.04 36.11 -14.44
CA VAL A 460 28.92 37.57 -14.35
C VAL A 460 28.64 38.12 -15.74
N ARG A 461 27.69 39.06 -15.83
CA ARG A 461 27.37 39.77 -17.07
C ARG A 461 27.24 41.26 -16.80
N ASN A 462 27.83 42.06 -17.67
CA ASN A 462 27.84 43.53 -17.56
C ASN A 462 26.67 44.19 -18.28
N ASP A 463 25.82 43.40 -18.96
CA ASP A 463 24.66 43.86 -19.72
C ASP A 463 23.37 43.91 -18.89
N GLY A 464 23.46 43.74 -17.57
CA GLY A 464 22.32 43.78 -16.66
C GLY A 464 21.36 42.58 -16.83
N ALA A 465 21.84 41.48 -17.41
CA ALA A 465 21.04 40.28 -17.61
C ALA A 465 20.81 39.50 -16.32
N ASP A 466 19.60 38.96 -16.19
CA ASP A 466 19.30 37.88 -15.26
C ASP A 466 19.42 36.53 -15.97
N TRP A 467 19.48 35.45 -15.19
CA TRP A 467 19.46 34.08 -15.65
C TRP A 467 18.11 33.45 -15.36
N GLU A 468 17.49 32.85 -16.37
CA GLU A 468 16.21 32.13 -16.27
C GLU A 468 16.43 30.61 -16.35
N TRP A 469 15.81 29.86 -15.44
CA TRP A 469 15.96 28.41 -15.36
C TRP A 469 15.15 27.73 -16.46
N LEU A 470 15.79 26.84 -17.19
CA LEU A 470 15.20 26.12 -18.32
C LEU A 470 14.86 24.67 -17.98
N GLY A 471 15.00 24.22 -16.74
CA GLY A 471 14.91 22.81 -16.38
C GLY A 471 16.26 22.09 -16.40
N ILE A 472 16.26 20.78 -16.18
CA ILE A 472 17.46 19.91 -16.21
C ILE A 472 17.88 19.64 -17.66
#